data_AF-A0A916C3Y6-F1
#
_entry.id   AF-A0A916C3Y6-F1
#
_cell.length_a   1.000
_cell.length_b   1.000
_cell.length_c   1.000
_cell.angle_alpha   90.00
_cell.angle_beta   90.00
_cell.angle_gamma   90.00
#
_symmetry.space_group_name_H-M   'P 1'
#
loop_
_entity.id
_entity.type
_entity.pdbx_description
1 polymer ?
#
loop_
_entity_poly.entity_id
_entity_poly.type
_entity_poly.pdbx_seq_one_letter_code
_entity_poly.pdbx_strand_id
1 'polypeptide(L)'
;MNPPKCDELDYIQFLIAAQKVFSDTKAAKCHPPTNGDGPAHDAYTRLLPRCQSDGEALWPEVRICVSLVGGVLVIDDSTLDKFYA
;
A
#
# COMPACT_ATOMS: atom_id res chain seq x y z
N MET A 1 -2.82 0.22 25.10
CA MET A 1 -2.81 -0.30 23.71
C MET A 1 -1.35 -0.45 23.31
N ASN A 2 -0.93 -1.58 22.74
CA ASN A 2 0.46 -1.73 22.30
C ASN A 2 0.75 -0.76 21.15
N PRO A 3 1.97 -0.20 21.07
CA PRO A 3 2.37 0.63 19.94
C PRO A 3 2.28 -0.17 18.63
N PRO A 4 1.99 0.50 17.50
CA PRO A 4 2.04 -0.15 16.19
C PRO A 4 3.44 -0.73 15.94
N LYS A 5 3.49 -1.93 15.35
CA LYS A 5 4.74 -2.66 15.08
C LYS A 5 5.27 -2.44 13.65
N CYS A 6 4.49 -1.79 12.81
CA CYS A 6 4.80 -1.43 11.42
C CYS A 6 4.08 -0.12 11.10
N ASP A 7 4.62 0.62 10.14
CA ASP A 7 4.04 1.87 9.66
C ASP A 7 3.67 1.82 8.16
N GLU A 8 3.16 2.94 7.66
CA GLU A 8 2.72 3.06 6.27
C GLU A 8 3.89 2.90 5.30
N LEU A 9 5.06 3.44 5.64
CA LEU A 9 6.23 3.42 4.78
C LEU A 9 6.76 1.98 4.62
N ASP A 10 6.79 1.20 5.69
CA ASP A 10 7.12 -0.22 5.65
C ASP A 10 6.23 -0.96 4.62
N TYR A 11 4.93 -0.70 4.66
CA TYR A 11 3.97 -1.37 3.79
C TYR A 11 4.04 -0.86 2.35
N ILE A 12 4.25 0.44 2.13
CA ILE A 12 4.47 1.03 0.79
C ILE A 12 5.70 0.42 0.14
N GLN A 13 6.82 0.32 0.87
CA GLN A 13 8.05 -0.29 0.34
C GLN A 13 7.84 -1.77 -0.02
N PHE A 14 7.11 -2.50 0.82
CA PHE A 14 6.69 -3.87 0.50
C PHE A 14 5.86 -3.92 -0.79
N LEU A 15 4.85 -3.06 -0.96
CA LEU A 15 4.00 -3.04 -2.16
C LEU A 15 4.77 -2.70 -3.43
N ILE A 16 5.70 -1.74 -3.36
CA ILE A 16 6.60 -1.39 -4.49
C ILE A 16 7.44 -2.61 -4.91
N ALA A 17 7.92 -3.39 -3.94
CA ALA A 17 8.71 -4.59 -4.19
C ALA A 17 7.85 -5.80 -4.66
N ALA A 18 6.67 -5.98 -4.06
CA ALA A 18 5.78 -7.12 -4.29
C ALA A 18 4.82 -6.87 -5.46
N GLN A 19 5.37 -6.72 -6.67
CA GLN A 19 4.63 -6.25 -7.86
C GLN A 19 3.47 -7.14 -8.34
N LYS A 20 3.45 -8.44 -7.99
CA LYS A 20 2.47 -9.41 -8.54
C LYS A 20 1.67 -10.17 -7.51
N VAL A 21 2.27 -10.51 -6.37
CA VAL A 21 1.64 -11.30 -5.33
C VAL A 21 1.98 -10.65 -4.00
N PHE A 22 0.96 -10.01 -3.41
CA PHE A 22 1.07 -9.32 -2.14
C PHE A 22 -0.01 -9.83 -1.19
N SER A 23 0.35 -9.94 0.08
CA SER A 23 -0.54 -10.26 1.20
C SER A 23 0.12 -9.81 2.49
N ASP A 24 -0.66 -9.56 3.55
CA ASP A 24 -0.13 -9.22 4.87
C ASP A 24 0.80 -10.31 5.43
N THR A 25 0.56 -11.57 5.06
CA THR A 25 1.44 -12.70 5.39
C THR A 25 2.76 -12.66 4.63
N LYS A 26 2.79 -12.11 3.41
CA LYS A 26 4.04 -11.88 2.67
C LYS A 26 4.78 -10.67 3.20
N ALA A 27 4.08 -9.59 3.55
CA ALA A 27 4.67 -8.42 4.19
C ALA A 27 5.40 -8.80 5.49
N ALA A 28 4.75 -9.57 6.37
CA ALA A 28 5.35 -10.07 7.60
C ALA A 28 6.59 -10.94 7.38
N LYS A 29 6.60 -11.77 6.32
CA LYS A 29 7.75 -12.64 5.99
C LYS A 29 8.94 -11.88 5.43
N CYS A 30 8.70 -10.76 4.75
CA CYS A 30 9.74 -9.95 4.12
C CYS A 30 10.24 -8.82 5.01
N HIS A 31 9.63 -8.60 6.18
CA HIS A 31 10.05 -7.54 7.08
C HIS A 31 11.47 -7.79 7.62
N PRO A 32 12.34 -6.76 7.65
CA PRO A 32 13.70 -6.90 8.16
C PRO A 32 13.74 -7.42 9.60
N PRO A 33 14.63 -8.36 9.96
CA PRO A 33 14.69 -8.95 11.31
C PRO A 33 15.33 -8.01 12.36
N THR A 34 15.43 -6.72 12.08
CA THR A 34 16.07 -5.74 12.96
C THR A 34 15.27 -5.60 14.25
N ASN A 35 15.85 -6.10 15.36
CA ASN A 35 15.40 -5.95 16.75
C ASN A 35 14.43 -7.01 17.32
N GLY A 36 14.33 -8.21 16.75
CA GLY A 36 13.59 -9.34 17.35
C GLY A 36 12.39 -9.82 16.51
N ASP A 37 11.29 -10.21 17.16
CA ASP A 37 10.06 -10.65 16.48
C ASP A 37 9.42 -9.48 15.72
N GLY A 38 9.60 -9.49 14.40
CA GLY A 38 8.99 -8.55 13.47
C GLY A 38 7.45 -8.54 13.51
N PRO A 39 6.82 -7.60 12.79
CA PRO A 39 5.37 -7.51 12.70
C PRO A 39 4.79 -8.80 12.10
N ALA A 40 3.89 -9.43 12.84
CA ALA A 40 3.05 -10.50 12.30
C ALA A 40 2.05 -9.90 11.30
N HIS A 41 1.44 -10.76 10.48
CA HIS A 41 0.45 -10.35 9.47
C HIS A 41 -0.70 -9.50 10.06
N ASP A 42 -1.19 -9.84 11.26
CA ASP A 42 -2.24 -9.08 11.97
C ASP A 42 -1.85 -7.62 12.25
N ALA A 43 -0.56 -7.30 12.40
CA ALA A 43 -0.12 -5.91 12.56
C ALA A 43 -0.39 -5.09 11.30
N TYR A 44 -0.13 -5.66 10.12
CA TYR A 44 -0.45 -5.06 8.83
C TYR A 44 -1.96 -4.97 8.60
N THR A 45 -2.70 -6.04 8.93
CA THR A 45 -4.17 -6.03 8.82
C THR A 45 -4.79 -4.90 9.66
N ARG A 46 -4.22 -4.57 10.82
CA ARG A 46 -4.66 -3.45 11.67
C ARG A 46 -4.16 -2.08 11.20
N LEU A 47 -3.07 -2.03 10.43
CA LEU A 47 -2.55 -0.81 9.82
C LEU A 47 -3.48 -0.32 8.71
N LEU A 48 -3.97 -1.22 7.85
CA LEU A 48 -4.75 -0.85 6.66
C LEU A 48 -6.01 0.01 6.95
N PRO A 49 -6.84 -0.30 7.96
CA PRO A 49 -8.00 0.55 8.29
C PRO A 49 -7.62 1.91 8.90
N ARG A 50 -6.37 2.07 9.37
CA ARG A 50 -5.86 3.32 9.94
C ARG A 50 -5.27 4.22 8.85
N CYS A 51 -4.67 3.62 7.83
CA CYS A 51 -4.25 4.31 6.62
C CYS A 51 -5.50 4.72 5.83
N GLN A 52 -5.93 5.97 5.99
CA GLN A 52 -6.93 6.52 5.08
C GLN A 52 -6.27 6.79 3.73
N SER A 53 -6.58 5.96 2.73
CA SER A 53 -6.19 6.22 1.35
C SER A 53 -7.15 7.25 0.75
N ASP A 54 -6.84 8.54 0.91
CA ASP A 54 -7.56 9.63 0.24
C ASP A 54 -6.78 10.07 -1.01
N GLY A 55 -7.30 9.71 -2.18
CA GLY A 55 -6.68 10.07 -3.46
C GLY A 55 -6.67 11.57 -3.73
N GLU A 56 -7.67 12.31 -3.24
CA GLU A 56 -7.71 13.77 -3.40
C GLU A 56 -6.65 14.45 -2.55
N ALA A 57 -6.41 13.93 -1.34
CA ALA A 57 -5.34 14.42 -0.47
C ALA A 57 -3.94 14.15 -1.06
N LEU A 58 -3.75 13.03 -1.77
CA LEU A 58 -2.47 12.67 -2.40
C LEU A 58 -2.20 13.40 -3.72
N TRP A 59 -3.24 13.86 -4.42
CA TRP A 59 -3.10 14.47 -5.74
C TRP A 59 -2.10 15.65 -5.80
N PRO A 60 -2.10 16.61 -4.85
CA PRO A 60 -1.13 17.71 -4.85
C PRO A 60 0.33 17.25 -4.84
N GLU A 61 0.64 16.16 -4.14
CA GLU A 61 2.00 15.63 -4.02
C GLU A 61 2.47 14.96 -5.31
N VAL A 62 1.60 14.18 -5.95
CA VAL A 62 1.95 13.40 -7.15
C VAL A 62 1.78 14.17 -8.45
N ARG A 63 1.02 15.28 -8.46
CA ARG A 63 0.71 16.05 -9.67
C ARG A 63 1.96 16.47 -10.45
N ILE A 64 3.06 16.78 -9.77
CA ILE A 64 4.33 17.18 -10.41
C ILE A 64 4.99 16.05 -11.21
N CYS A 65 4.63 14.80 -10.91
CA CYS A 65 5.14 13.62 -11.61
C CYS A 65 4.32 13.30 -12.88
N VAL A 66 3.26 14.05 -13.18
CA VAL A 66 2.33 13.78 -14.28
C VAL A 66 2.38 14.90 -15.32
N SER A 67 2.57 14.55 -16.59
CA SER A 67 2.39 15.48 -17.72
C SER A 67 0.90 15.71 -17.98
N LEU A 68 0.42 16.94 -17.77
CA LEU A 68 -1.01 17.28 -17.94
C LEU A 68 -1.38 17.82 -19.33
N VAL A 69 -0.40 18.30 -20.10
CA VAL A 69 -0.65 19.03 -21.36
C VAL A 69 -0.49 18.13 -22.60
N GLY A 70 0.13 16.96 -22.45
CA GLY A 70 0.31 15.98 -23.51
C GLY A 70 0.29 14.56 -22.96
N GLY A 71 -0.09 13.59 -23.80
CA GLY A 71 -0.22 12.20 -23.40
C GLY A 71 -0.88 11.32 -24.47
N VAL A 72 -1.29 10.13 -24.06
CA VAL A 72 -2.04 9.17 -24.87
C VAL A 72 -3.40 8.92 -24.23
N LEU A 73 -4.45 8.75 -25.04
CA LEU A 73 -5.74 8.31 -24.55
C LEU A 73 -5.65 6.82 -24.23
N VAL A 74 -5.71 6.47 -22.94
CA VAL A 74 -5.86 5.10 -22.47
C VAL A 74 -7.34 4.89 -22.15
N ILE A 75 -8.01 4.03 -22.94
CA ILE A 75 -9.36 3.58 -22.64
C ILE A 75 -9.21 2.30 -21.83
N ASP A 76 -9.49 2.38 -20.54
CA ASP A 76 -9.54 1.23 -19.65
C ASP A 76 -10.99 1.04 -19.19
N ASP A 77 -11.54 -0.14 -19.46
CA ASP A 77 -12.89 -0.57 -19.03
C ASP A 77 -12.80 -1.58 -17.88
N SER A 78 -11.63 -1.69 -17.24
CA SER A 78 -11.47 -2.55 -16.08
C SER A 78 -12.12 -1.93 -14.84
N THR A 79 -13.00 -2.70 -14.19
CA THR A 79 -13.52 -2.35 -12.87
C THR A 79 -12.75 -3.12 -11.81
N LEU A 80 -12.50 -2.47 -10.67
CA LEU A 80 -12.00 -3.16 -9.49
C LEU A 80 -13.18 -3.87 -8.82
N ASP A 81 -13.60 -5.00 -9.39
CA ASP A 81 -14.69 -5.78 -8.83
C ASP A 81 -14.28 -6.33 -7.47
N LYS A 82 -14.95 -5.84 -6.43
CA LYS A 82 -14.98 -6.55 -5.15
C LYS A 82 -15.90 -7.74 -5.36
N PHE A 83 -15.33 -8.88 -5.70
CA PHE A 83 -16.05 -10.14 -5.58
C PHE A 83 -16.62 -10.19 -4.15
N TYR A 84 -17.95 -10.19 -4.02
CA TYR A 84 -18.72 -10.23 -2.77
C TYR A 84 -18.88 -8.92 -1.98
N ALA A 85 -19.18 -7.79 -2.65
CA ALA A 85 -19.76 -6.62 -1.97
C ALA A 85 -21.18 -6.88 -1.42
#